data_AF-A0A2P6VA97-F1
#
_entry.id   AF-A0A2P6VA97-F1
#
_cell.length_a   1.000
_cell.length_b   1.000
_cell.length_c   1.000
_cell.angle_alpha   90.00
_cell.angle_beta   90.00
_cell.angle_gamma   90.00
#
_symmetry.space_group_name_H-M   'P 1'
#
loop_
_entity.id
_entity.type
_entity.pdbx_description
1 polymer ?
#
loop_
_entity_poly.entity_id
_entity_poly.type
_entity_poly.pdbx_seq_one_letter_code
_entity_poly.pdbx_strand_id
1 'polypeptide(L)'
;MSGRGKGGKGLGKGGAKRHRKVLRDNIQGITKPAIRRLARRGGVKRISGLIYEETRGVLKVFLENVVRDAVTYTEHARRKTVTAFDVVYALKRQGRTLYGFGAAALDDFRDTLLPRMLMLYTEVEAAKFKGNGNKLPVTRVEPDRHQRFNLFNPILRCPRGGLVRLGNDDDGGKFICGDERLQKPGCLIMSIGSHGQYDFEEAVLKDTACEVHTFDCTWEGKEIHKQRHKYHKICVGDKSEARDGLQFQTLPDIIKSLGNRPVDLLKMDIEGFEYEVTSGFKIQDSCHFPHQISLEVHFKNLYSLTPFAHKRNHWDNMIWPMHQLSLGELGVFFSHFSNLGYAIVSRDDNLAPRANGCCSEFTLIRVEQPAHCRT
;
A
#
# COMPACT_ATOMS: atom_id res chain seq x y z
N MET A 1 -12.94 -72.28 -17.13
CA MET A 1 -11.94 -71.87 -18.15
C MET A 1 -12.58 -70.71 -18.92
N SER A 2 -12.02 -69.51 -19.07
CA SER A 2 -10.65 -69.06 -19.34
C SER A 2 -10.25 -67.85 -18.49
N GLY A 3 -8.94 -67.64 -18.33
CA GLY A 3 -8.33 -66.86 -17.25
C GLY A 3 -7.92 -65.40 -17.54
N ARG A 4 -7.75 -64.66 -16.43
CA ARG A 4 -6.59 -63.83 -16.03
C ARG A 4 -5.96 -62.87 -17.06
N GLY A 5 -6.09 -61.57 -16.77
CA GLY A 5 -5.12 -60.52 -17.14
C GLY A 5 -5.01 -59.47 -16.03
N LYS A 6 -3.87 -59.43 -15.33
CA LYS A 6 -3.47 -58.32 -14.42
C LYS A 6 -2.77 -57.24 -15.25
N GLY A 7 -3.17 -55.98 -15.05
CA GLY A 7 -2.32 -54.80 -15.21
C GLY A 7 -2.11 -54.28 -16.64
N GLY A 8 -2.65 -53.09 -16.92
CA GLY A 8 -2.28 -52.28 -18.08
C GLY A 8 -2.92 -50.90 -18.01
N LYS A 9 -2.08 -49.86 -17.87
CA LYS A 9 -2.44 -48.43 -17.88
C LYS A 9 -3.36 -48.09 -19.07
N GLY A 10 -4.61 -47.72 -18.80
CA GLY A 10 -5.53 -47.16 -19.78
C GLY A 10 -5.63 -45.65 -19.61
N LEU A 11 -4.86 -44.92 -20.41
CA LEU A 11 -4.93 -43.47 -20.60
C LEU A 11 -6.37 -43.03 -20.89
N GLY A 12 -6.75 -41.89 -20.30
CA GLY A 12 -8.08 -41.30 -20.40
C GLY A 12 -8.54 -41.10 -21.84
N LYS A 13 -9.64 -41.74 -22.21
CA LYS A 13 -10.48 -41.28 -23.31
C LYS A 13 -11.22 -40.03 -22.83
N GLY A 14 -10.70 -38.86 -23.21
CA GLY A 14 -11.37 -37.58 -23.06
C GLY A 14 -12.72 -37.61 -23.77
N GLY A 15 -13.77 -37.15 -23.08
CA GLY A 15 -15.09 -36.97 -23.70
C GLY A 15 -16.30 -37.34 -22.85
N ALA A 16 -16.15 -37.98 -21.69
CA ALA A 16 -17.27 -38.16 -20.77
C ALA A 16 -17.58 -36.83 -20.06
N LYS A 17 -18.49 -36.01 -20.62
CA LYS A 17 -19.08 -34.88 -19.89
C LYS A 17 -19.72 -35.43 -18.61
N ARG A 18 -19.09 -35.17 -17.46
CA ARG A 18 -19.72 -35.43 -16.17
C ARG A 18 -20.95 -34.53 -16.08
N HIS A 19 -22.13 -35.13 -16.05
CA HIS A 19 -23.35 -34.40 -15.72
C HIS A 19 -23.19 -33.74 -14.35
N ARG A 20 -23.59 -32.47 -14.25
CA ARG A 20 -23.56 -31.71 -13.00
C ARG A 20 -24.43 -32.42 -11.97
N LYS A 21 -23.90 -32.66 -10.77
CA LYS A 21 -24.68 -33.21 -9.65
C LYS A 21 -25.88 -32.30 -9.37
N VAL A 22 -27.06 -32.88 -9.25
CA VAL A 22 -28.25 -32.16 -8.79
C VAL A 22 -28.07 -31.91 -7.29
N LEU A 23 -27.97 -30.65 -6.91
CA LEU A 23 -27.84 -30.23 -5.51
C LEU A 23 -29.25 -30.14 -4.91
N ARG A 24 -29.53 -30.88 -3.83
CA ARG A 24 -30.78 -30.83 -3.06
C ARG A 24 -30.47 -30.76 -1.58
N ASP A 25 -31.23 -29.96 -0.83
CA ASP A 25 -31.22 -29.85 0.64
C ASP A 25 -29.85 -29.65 1.32
N ASN A 26 -28.91 -29.00 0.63
CA ASN A 26 -27.58 -28.69 1.18
C ASN A 26 -27.61 -27.84 2.46
N ILE A 27 -28.74 -27.18 2.75
CA ILE A 27 -28.94 -26.42 3.99
C ILE A 27 -28.81 -27.31 5.23
N GLN A 28 -29.18 -28.59 5.13
CA GLN A 28 -29.01 -29.57 6.21
C GLN A 28 -27.53 -29.92 6.47
N GLY A 29 -26.64 -29.61 5.50
CA GLY A 29 -25.19 -29.70 5.66
C GLY A 29 -24.61 -28.71 6.68
N ILE A 30 -25.35 -27.65 7.04
CA ILE A 30 -25.01 -26.81 8.20
C ILE A 30 -25.40 -27.56 9.46
N THR A 31 -24.42 -28.23 10.07
CA THR A 31 -24.65 -29.17 11.17
C THR A 31 -24.98 -28.47 12.50
N LYS A 32 -25.71 -29.15 13.39
CA LYS A 32 -26.01 -28.66 14.75
C LYS A 32 -24.76 -28.22 15.54
N PRO A 33 -23.61 -28.94 15.48
CA PRO A 33 -22.36 -28.48 16.09
C PRO A 33 -21.82 -27.16 15.52
N ALA A 34 -21.94 -26.90 14.21
CA ALA A 34 -21.50 -25.64 13.60
C ALA A 34 -22.33 -24.44 14.12
N ILE A 35 -23.66 -24.59 14.14
CA ILE A 35 -24.59 -23.59 14.70
C ILE A 35 -24.27 -23.34 16.18
N ARG A 36 -24.00 -24.41 16.94
CA ARG A 36 -23.58 -24.29 18.34
C ARG A 36 -22.30 -23.46 18.49
N ARG A 37 -21.27 -23.70 17.68
CA ARG A 37 -20.03 -22.92 17.70
C ARG A 37 -20.26 -21.43 17.43
N LEU A 38 -21.13 -21.11 16.46
CA LEU A 38 -21.50 -19.71 16.16
C LEU A 38 -22.22 -19.05 17.35
N ALA A 39 -23.23 -19.72 17.91
CA ALA A 39 -23.96 -19.20 19.07
C ALA A 39 -23.06 -19.00 20.30
N ARG A 40 -22.09 -19.91 20.52
CA ARG A 40 -21.09 -19.77 21.59
C ARG A 40 -20.18 -18.57 21.39
N ARG A 41 -19.74 -18.30 20.15
CA ARG A 41 -18.98 -17.07 19.81
C ARG A 41 -19.80 -15.81 20.10
N GLY A 42 -21.11 -15.86 19.89
CA GLY A 42 -22.04 -14.79 20.27
C GLY A 42 -22.39 -14.74 21.77
N GLY A 43 -21.71 -15.48 22.64
CA GLY A 43 -21.93 -15.45 24.10
C GLY A 43 -23.17 -16.21 24.60
N VAL A 44 -23.85 -16.97 23.74
CA VAL A 44 -25.06 -17.71 24.14
C VAL A 44 -24.69 -18.89 25.05
N LYS A 45 -25.27 -18.97 26.25
CA LYS A 45 -24.98 -20.03 27.26
C LYS A 45 -25.81 -21.31 27.10
N ARG A 46 -27.11 -21.21 26.79
CA ARG A 46 -28.02 -22.35 26.53
C ARG A 46 -28.77 -22.13 25.21
N ILE A 47 -29.01 -23.21 24.46
CA ILE A 47 -29.62 -23.14 23.12
C ILE A 47 -30.78 -24.14 23.08
N SER A 48 -31.97 -23.68 22.68
CA SER A 48 -33.16 -24.53 22.48
C SER A 48 -33.02 -25.38 21.21
N GLY A 49 -33.67 -26.56 21.19
CA GLY A 49 -33.65 -27.47 20.05
C GLY A 49 -34.24 -26.90 18.76
N LEU A 50 -35.19 -25.96 18.86
CA LEU A 50 -35.85 -25.34 17.70
C LEU A 50 -34.94 -24.34 16.96
N ILE A 51 -33.93 -23.78 17.65
CA ILE A 51 -33.02 -22.77 17.10
C ILE A 51 -32.21 -23.30 15.92
N TYR A 52 -32.00 -24.62 15.81
CA TYR A 52 -31.22 -25.19 14.72
C TYR A 52 -31.89 -25.02 13.35
N GLU A 53 -33.19 -25.30 13.25
CA GLU A 53 -33.92 -25.10 11.98
C GLU A 53 -34.16 -23.61 11.71
N GLU A 54 -34.47 -22.83 12.75
CA GLU A 54 -34.66 -21.37 12.62
C GLU A 54 -33.39 -20.69 12.08
N THR A 55 -32.23 -21.03 12.64
CA THR A 55 -30.93 -20.47 12.18
C THR A 55 -30.66 -20.84 10.72
N ARG A 56 -31.05 -22.03 10.28
CA ARG A 56 -30.91 -22.43 8.87
C ARG A 56 -31.82 -21.61 7.96
N GLY A 57 -33.06 -21.35 8.37
CA GLY A 57 -33.98 -20.46 7.67
C GLY A 57 -33.40 -19.07 7.46
N VAL A 58 -32.93 -18.44 8.55
CA VAL A 58 -32.31 -17.10 8.51
C VAL A 58 -31.05 -17.09 7.64
N LEU A 59 -30.18 -18.09 7.77
CA LEU A 59 -28.96 -18.19 6.96
C LEU A 59 -29.27 -18.32 5.47
N LYS A 60 -30.30 -19.10 5.13
CA LYS A 60 -30.74 -19.28 3.73
C LYS A 60 -31.18 -17.94 3.13
N VAL A 61 -32.07 -17.22 3.81
CA VAL A 61 -32.56 -15.90 3.34
C VAL A 61 -31.41 -14.91 3.19
N PHE A 62 -30.47 -14.89 4.15
CA PHE A 62 -29.28 -14.04 4.08
C PHE A 62 -28.43 -14.34 2.83
N LEU A 63 -28.11 -15.61 2.59
CA LEU A 63 -27.29 -16.01 1.43
C LEU A 63 -28.02 -15.77 0.10
N GLU A 64 -29.33 -16.00 0.04
CA GLU A 64 -30.12 -15.72 -1.16
C GLU A 64 -30.05 -14.25 -1.57
N ASN A 65 -30.13 -13.33 -0.62
CA ASN A 65 -30.04 -11.90 -0.91
C ASN A 65 -28.63 -11.50 -1.36
N VAL A 66 -27.58 -11.94 -0.68
CA VAL A 66 -26.19 -11.61 -1.03
C VAL A 66 -25.79 -12.20 -2.38
N VAL A 67 -26.13 -13.47 -2.63
CA VAL A 67 -25.76 -14.16 -3.88
C VAL A 67 -26.52 -13.58 -5.06
N ARG A 68 -27.80 -13.20 -4.90
CA ARG A 68 -28.58 -12.53 -5.96
C ARG A 68 -27.88 -11.27 -6.44
N ASP A 69 -27.51 -10.40 -5.51
CA ASP A 69 -26.81 -9.14 -5.81
C ASP A 69 -25.42 -9.38 -6.41
N ALA A 70 -24.66 -10.36 -5.88
CA ALA A 70 -23.34 -10.69 -6.41
C ALA A 70 -23.40 -11.19 -7.87
N VAL A 71 -24.39 -12.05 -8.18
CA VAL A 71 -24.60 -12.53 -9.56
C VAL A 71 -25.01 -11.37 -10.48
N THR A 72 -25.82 -10.41 -10.02
CA THR A 72 -26.15 -9.21 -10.79
C THR A 72 -24.90 -8.41 -11.18
N TYR A 73 -23.94 -8.23 -10.27
CA TYR A 73 -22.67 -7.59 -10.60
C TYR A 73 -21.83 -8.39 -11.60
N THR A 74 -21.80 -9.72 -11.45
CA THR A 74 -21.12 -10.63 -12.39
C THR A 74 -21.70 -10.52 -13.80
N GLU A 75 -23.04 -10.51 -13.92
CA GLU A 75 -23.76 -10.39 -15.20
C GLU A 75 -23.55 -9.01 -15.84
N HIS A 76 -23.63 -7.94 -15.05
CA HIS A 76 -23.36 -6.57 -15.52
C HIS A 76 -21.95 -6.44 -16.12
N ALA A 77 -20.97 -7.09 -15.50
CA ALA A 77 -19.59 -7.13 -15.99
C ALA A 77 -19.36 -8.13 -17.13
N ARG A 78 -20.41 -8.78 -17.65
CA ARG A 78 -20.37 -9.81 -18.72
C ARG A 78 -19.44 -10.99 -18.40
N ARG A 79 -19.26 -11.30 -17.10
CA ARG A 79 -18.47 -12.44 -16.63
C ARG A 79 -19.38 -13.64 -16.37
N LYS A 80 -18.80 -14.84 -16.40
CA LYS A 80 -19.48 -16.10 -16.01
C LYS A 80 -19.05 -16.61 -14.63
N THR A 81 -18.07 -15.95 -14.03
CA THR A 81 -17.46 -16.34 -12.75
C THR A 81 -17.70 -15.24 -11.74
N VAL A 82 -18.37 -15.58 -10.64
CA VAL A 82 -18.56 -14.69 -9.49
C VAL A 82 -17.23 -14.51 -8.79
N THR A 83 -16.80 -13.26 -8.62
CA THR A 83 -15.55 -12.90 -7.96
C THR A 83 -15.78 -12.53 -6.50
N ALA A 84 -14.70 -12.51 -5.70
CA ALA A 84 -14.78 -12.03 -4.32
C ALA A 84 -15.29 -10.58 -4.23
N PHE A 85 -14.92 -9.73 -5.19
CA PHE A 85 -15.38 -8.34 -5.27
C PHE A 85 -16.88 -8.21 -5.49
N ASP A 86 -17.47 -9.07 -6.33
CA ASP A 86 -18.93 -9.06 -6.55
C ASP A 86 -19.68 -9.30 -5.23
N VAL A 87 -19.15 -10.19 -4.38
CA VAL A 87 -19.70 -10.47 -3.04
C VAL A 87 -19.46 -9.31 -2.08
N VAL A 88 -18.27 -8.69 -2.09
CA VAL A 88 -17.96 -7.51 -1.26
C VAL A 88 -18.87 -6.33 -1.61
N TYR A 89 -19.14 -6.08 -2.89
CA TYR A 89 -20.05 -5.03 -3.34
C TYR A 89 -21.51 -5.34 -3.02
N ALA A 90 -21.95 -6.59 -3.14
CA ALA A 90 -23.27 -7.04 -2.72
C ALA A 90 -23.50 -6.80 -1.22
N LEU A 91 -22.52 -7.18 -0.39
CA LEU A 91 -22.57 -6.98 1.07
C LEU A 91 -22.55 -5.49 1.44
N LYS A 92 -21.72 -4.68 0.76
CA LYS A 92 -21.69 -3.22 0.95
C LYS A 92 -23.03 -2.56 0.64
N ARG A 93 -23.71 -2.98 -0.44
CA ARG A 93 -25.04 -2.49 -0.81
C ARG A 93 -26.11 -2.79 0.27
N GLN A 94 -25.95 -3.91 0.98
CA GLN A 94 -26.84 -4.30 2.08
C GLN A 94 -26.43 -3.71 3.44
N GLY A 95 -25.52 -2.73 3.47
CA GLY A 95 -25.05 -2.07 4.69
C GLY A 95 -24.13 -2.92 5.56
N ARG A 96 -23.51 -3.97 4.99
CA ARG A 96 -22.63 -4.91 5.71
C ARG A 96 -21.25 -4.90 5.07
N THR A 97 -20.37 -3.99 5.48
CA THR A 97 -19.01 -3.94 4.94
C THR A 97 -18.17 -5.12 5.42
N LEU A 98 -17.56 -5.85 4.48
CA LEU A 98 -16.72 -7.03 4.76
C LEU A 98 -15.26 -6.73 4.39
N TYR A 99 -14.37 -6.83 5.38
CA TYR A 99 -12.92 -6.65 5.22
C TYR A 99 -12.22 -8.02 5.07
N GLY A 100 -11.01 -8.04 4.49
CA GLY A 100 -10.17 -9.25 4.36
C GLY A 100 -10.44 -10.13 3.13
N PHE A 101 -11.48 -9.85 2.33
CA PHE A 101 -11.81 -10.58 1.11
C PHE A 101 -11.40 -9.85 -0.19
N GLY A 102 -10.69 -8.73 -0.07
CA GLY A 102 -9.90 -8.17 -1.17
C GLY A 102 -8.66 -9.00 -1.52
N ALA A 103 -8.38 -10.06 -0.73
CA ALA A 103 -7.14 -10.82 -0.79
C ALA A 103 -7.01 -11.81 -1.98
N ALA A 104 -8.07 -12.07 -2.73
CA ALA A 104 -7.92 -12.76 -4.02
C ALA A 104 -7.42 -11.83 -5.14
N ALA A 105 -7.27 -10.53 -4.86
CA ALA A 105 -6.42 -9.62 -5.63
C ALA A 105 -5.04 -9.42 -4.98
N LEU A 106 -4.75 -10.05 -3.83
CA LEU A 106 -3.44 -9.94 -3.15
C LEU A 106 -2.40 -10.95 -3.64
N ASP A 107 -2.78 -12.05 -4.30
CA ASP A 107 -1.81 -12.96 -4.92
C ASP A 107 -1.44 -12.57 -6.37
N ASP A 108 -2.26 -11.74 -7.05
CA ASP A 108 -2.01 -11.14 -8.38
C ASP A 108 -1.47 -9.68 -8.28
N PHE A 109 -1.24 -9.23 -7.03
CA PHE A 109 -0.55 -7.99 -6.61
C PHE A 109 0.95 -8.18 -6.41
N ARG A 110 1.42 -9.42 -6.51
CA ARG A 110 2.57 -9.89 -5.77
C ARG A 110 3.93 -9.51 -6.34
N ASP A 111 4.01 -9.01 -7.57
CA ASP A 111 5.30 -8.61 -8.19
C ASP A 111 5.48 -7.09 -8.30
N THR A 112 5.01 -6.39 -7.26
CA THR A 112 5.44 -5.06 -6.80
C THR A 112 4.81 -3.87 -7.55
N LEU A 113 4.84 -2.71 -6.90
CA LEU A 113 4.24 -1.45 -7.38
C LEU A 113 4.82 -0.99 -8.74
N LEU A 114 6.09 -1.30 -8.98
CA LEU A 114 6.87 -0.78 -10.10
C LEU A 114 6.46 -1.37 -11.45
N PRO A 115 6.35 -2.70 -11.66
CA PRO A 115 5.79 -3.25 -12.90
C PRO A 115 4.36 -2.80 -13.21
N ARG A 116 3.57 -2.44 -12.20
CA ARG A 116 2.18 -1.97 -12.39
C ARG A 116 2.11 -0.54 -12.91
N MET A 117 2.89 0.36 -12.32
CA MET A 117 3.06 1.70 -12.86
C MET A 117 3.70 1.64 -14.28
N LEU A 118 4.66 0.74 -14.52
CA LEU A 118 5.26 0.48 -15.85
C LEU A 118 4.26 -0.09 -16.87
N MET A 119 3.36 -1.00 -16.46
CA MET A 119 2.30 -1.52 -17.33
C MET A 119 1.28 -0.44 -17.70
N LEU A 120 0.82 0.35 -16.73
CA LEU A 120 -0.07 1.50 -17.02
C LEU A 120 0.60 2.48 -17.98
N TYR A 121 1.89 2.77 -17.78
CA TYR A 121 2.68 3.61 -18.68
C TYR A 121 2.79 3.02 -20.09
N THR A 122 3.17 1.74 -20.22
CA THR A 122 3.34 1.07 -21.52
C THR A 122 2.02 0.86 -22.27
N GLU A 123 0.90 0.62 -21.59
CA GLU A 123 -0.43 0.56 -22.21
C GLU A 123 -0.87 1.92 -22.76
N VAL A 124 -0.57 3.02 -22.03
CA VAL A 124 -0.86 4.40 -22.46
C VAL A 124 0.02 4.80 -23.64
N GLU A 125 1.32 4.46 -23.63
CA GLU A 125 2.21 4.66 -24.77
C GLU A 125 1.79 3.80 -25.98
N ALA A 126 1.47 2.52 -25.79
CA ALA A 126 1.01 1.63 -26.86
C ALA A 126 -0.31 2.09 -27.50
N ALA A 127 -1.18 2.78 -26.74
CA ALA A 127 -2.41 3.39 -27.27
C ALA A 127 -2.12 4.56 -28.25
N LYS A 128 -0.95 5.21 -28.18
CA LYS A 128 -0.53 6.23 -29.15
C LYS A 128 -0.12 5.63 -30.51
N PHE A 129 0.18 4.33 -30.57
CA PHE A 129 0.72 3.65 -31.76
C PHE A 129 -0.25 2.67 -32.45
N LYS A 130 -1.42 2.38 -31.87
CA LYS A 130 -2.38 1.39 -32.43
C LYS A 130 -3.30 1.92 -33.55
N GLY A 131 -3.15 3.16 -34.01
CA GLY A 131 -3.92 3.71 -35.13
C GLY A 131 -3.04 3.99 -36.34
N ASN A 132 -3.31 3.32 -37.47
CA ASN A 132 -2.70 3.52 -38.79
C ASN A 132 -2.18 4.96 -39.02
N GLY A 133 -0.87 5.19 -38.88
CA GLY A 133 -0.15 6.38 -39.35
C GLY A 133 -0.56 7.74 -38.77
N ASN A 134 -1.70 7.85 -38.11
CA ASN A 134 -2.25 9.07 -37.57
C ASN A 134 -2.26 8.96 -36.05
N LYS A 135 -1.34 9.69 -35.42
CA LYS A 135 -1.33 9.94 -33.98
C LYS A 135 -2.67 10.57 -33.60
N LEU A 136 -3.64 9.78 -33.14
CA LEU A 136 -4.75 10.33 -32.37
C LEU A 136 -4.23 10.50 -30.95
N PRO A 137 -3.98 11.73 -30.48
CA PRO A 137 -3.50 11.94 -29.13
C PRO A 137 -4.60 11.46 -28.17
N VAL A 138 -4.31 10.44 -27.37
CA VAL A 138 -5.10 10.15 -26.17
C VAL A 138 -4.94 11.37 -25.25
N THR A 139 -5.86 12.31 -25.35
CA THR A 139 -5.89 13.49 -24.49
C THR A 139 -6.56 13.10 -23.18
N ARG A 140 -5.78 12.54 -22.25
CA ARG A 140 -6.20 12.50 -20.86
C ARG A 140 -6.17 13.92 -20.33
N VAL A 141 -7.34 14.44 -19.96
CA VAL A 141 -7.43 15.68 -19.19
C VAL A 141 -7.04 15.32 -17.77
N GLU A 142 -5.76 15.49 -17.46
CA GLU A 142 -5.24 15.34 -16.11
C GLU A 142 -5.39 16.68 -15.36
N PRO A 143 -5.72 16.68 -14.06
CA PRO A 143 -5.80 17.91 -13.27
C PRO A 143 -4.47 18.69 -13.29
N ASP A 144 -4.52 20.01 -13.17
CA ASP A 144 -3.30 20.83 -13.17
C ASP A 144 -2.75 21.00 -11.74
N ARG A 145 -1.41 21.08 -11.62
CA ARG A 145 -0.72 21.36 -10.35
C ARG A 145 -1.22 20.48 -9.18
N HIS A 146 -1.47 21.09 -8.02
CA HIS A 146 -1.96 20.44 -6.82
C HIS A 146 -3.36 19.82 -6.97
N GLN A 147 -4.14 20.17 -8.01
CA GLN A 147 -5.45 19.56 -8.19
C GLN A 147 -5.36 18.04 -8.41
N ARG A 148 -4.18 17.54 -8.84
CA ARG A 148 -3.90 16.10 -8.94
C ARG A 148 -3.99 15.38 -7.61
N PHE A 149 -3.72 16.10 -6.51
CA PHE A 149 -3.75 15.52 -5.18
C PHE A 149 -5.12 15.60 -4.51
N ASN A 150 -6.13 16.21 -5.15
CA ASN A 150 -7.46 16.43 -4.56
C ASN A 150 -8.23 15.16 -4.18
N LEU A 151 -7.82 13.99 -4.69
CA LEU A 151 -8.38 12.71 -4.25
C LEU A 151 -7.74 12.18 -2.95
N PHE A 152 -6.60 12.73 -2.54
CA PHE A 152 -5.78 12.24 -1.42
C PHE A 152 -5.83 13.20 -0.23
N ASN A 153 -7.03 13.67 0.13
CA ASN A 153 -7.19 14.55 1.29
C ASN A 153 -7.09 13.77 2.60
N PRO A 154 -6.80 14.45 3.73
CA PRO A 154 -6.85 13.84 5.05
C PRO A 154 -8.17 13.13 5.31
N ILE A 155 -8.11 11.84 5.63
CA ILE A 155 -9.28 11.01 5.92
C ILE A 155 -9.48 10.78 7.42
N LEU A 156 -8.45 11.08 8.22
CA LEU A 156 -8.47 10.99 9.67
C LEU A 156 -7.78 12.19 10.30
N ARG A 157 -8.04 12.42 11.58
CA ARG A 157 -7.29 13.37 12.41
C ARG A 157 -6.21 12.62 13.19
N CYS A 158 -5.19 13.34 13.64
CA CYS A 158 -4.21 12.78 14.56
C CYS A 158 -4.90 12.21 15.82
N PRO A 159 -4.67 10.94 16.16
CA PRO A 159 -5.41 10.26 17.22
C PRO A 159 -5.04 10.77 18.63
N ARG A 160 -3.84 11.32 18.80
CA ARG A 160 -3.31 11.91 20.04
C ARG A 160 -2.51 13.17 19.67
N GLY A 161 -2.43 14.13 20.60
CA GLY A 161 -1.59 15.34 20.52
C GLY A 161 -1.85 16.35 19.39
N GLY A 162 -2.77 16.06 18.48
CA GLY A 162 -3.09 16.97 17.37
C GLY A 162 -2.02 16.98 16.27
N LEU A 163 -2.22 17.83 15.26
CA LEU A 163 -1.23 18.06 14.21
C LEU A 163 -0.22 19.10 14.72
N VAL A 164 1.08 18.80 14.62
CA VAL A 164 2.18 19.64 15.06
C VAL A 164 3.14 19.83 13.89
N ARG A 165 3.72 21.03 13.76
CA ARG A 165 4.75 21.31 12.76
C ARG A 165 6.12 21.25 13.43
N LEU A 166 7.01 20.41 12.89
CA LEU A 166 8.41 20.33 13.31
C LEU A 166 9.28 21.00 12.25
N GLY A 167 10.11 21.97 12.67
CA GLY A 167 10.95 22.76 11.78
C GLY A 167 10.44 24.19 11.62
N ASN A 168 11.07 24.94 10.70
CA ASN A 168 10.74 26.34 10.42
C ASN A 168 9.32 26.50 9.89
N ASP A 169 8.67 27.63 10.18
CA ASP A 169 7.31 28.00 9.73
C ASP A 169 7.16 28.17 8.20
N ASP A 170 8.29 28.21 7.48
CA ASP A 170 8.38 28.28 6.03
C ASP A 170 8.77 26.91 5.43
N ASP A 171 9.56 26.90 4.35
CA ASP A 171 10.05 25.69 3.67
C ASP A 171 10.90 24.81 4.60
N GLY A 172 10.82 23.49 4.43
CA GLY A 172 11.57 22.48 5.21
C GLY A 172 10.91 21.98 6.50
N GLY A 173 9.94 22.71 7.06
CA GLY A 173 9.15 22.25 8.22
C GLY A 173 8.12 21.19 7.83
N LYS A 174 7.98 20.11 8.60
CA LYS A 174 7.07 19.00 8.29
C LYS A 174 5.95 18.87 9.31
N PHE A 175 4.72 18.68 8.84
CA PHE A 175 3.60 18.34 9.70
C PHE A 175 3.66 16.87 10.16
N ILE A 176 3.46 16.65 11.45
CA ILE A 176 3.42 15.33 12.07
C ILE A 176 2.27 15.25 13.08
N CYS A 177 1.91 14.03 13.51
CA CYS A 177 1.05 13.90 14.67
C CYS A 177 1.86 14.04 15.95
N GLY A 178 1.40 14.92 16.85
CA GLY A 178 1.96 15.06 18.19
C GLY A 178 1.78 13.76 18.96
N ASP A 179 2.86 13.04 19.22
CA ASP A 179 2.80 11.74 19.89
C ASP A 179 3.67 11.74 21.14
N GLU A 180 3.09 11.31 22.26
CA GLU A 180 3.81 11.12 23.52
C GLU A 180 5.03 10.18 23.37
N ARG A 181 5.02 9.29 22.38
CA ARG A 181 6.17 8.44 22.05
C ARG A 181 7.41 9.24 21.67
N LEU A 182 7.24 10.37 20.99
CA LEU A 182 8.37 11.22 20.60
C LEU A 182 9.02 11.90 21.82
N GLN A 183 8.32 11.97 22.94
CA GLN A 183 8.84 12.54 24.18
C GLN A 183 9.55 11.50 25.06
N LYS A 184 9.60 10.23 24.64
CA LYS A 184 10.22 9.14 25.41
C LYS A 184 11.63 8.83 24.87
N PRO A 185 12.65 8.71 25.75
CA PRO A 185 13.97 8.25 25.33
C PRO A 185 13.88 6.90 24.62
N GLY A 186 14.65 6.76 23.53
CA GLY A 186 14.69 5.53 22.73
C GLY A 186 13.74 5.51 21.53
N CYS A 187 12.92 6.55 21.32
CA CYS A 187 12.22 6.73 20.06
C CYS A 187 13.19 6.96 18.89
N LEU A 188 12.83 6.43 17.72
CA LEU A 188 13.67 6.38 16.53
C LEU A 188 13.03 7.15 15.38
N ILE A 189 13.74 8.18 14.91
CA ILE A 189 13.37 8.93 13.71
C ILE A 189 14.38 8.65 12.60
N MET A 190 13.86 8.35 11.41
CA MET A 190 14.65 8.22 10.20
C MET A 190 14.34 9.39 9.28
N SER A 191 15.37 10.07 8.80
CA SER A 191 15.25 11.13 7.79
C SER A 191 15.99 10.70 6.53
N ILE A 192 15.34 10.78 5.37
CA ILE A 192 15.94 10.44 4.09
C ILE A 192 15.86 11.65 3.16
N GLY A 193 17.02 11.98 2.56
CA GLY A 193 17.19 13.15 1.68
C GLY A 193 17.17 14.45 2.47
N SER A 194 18.29 14.77 3.12
CA SER A 194 18.45 16.05 3.81
C SER A 194 19.06 17.12 2.90
N HIS A 195 19.86 16.71 1.92
CA HIS A 195 20.60 17.57 0.99
C HIS A 195 21.35 18.73 1.70
N GLY A 196 21.87 18.45 2.90
CA GLY A 196 22.56 19.45 3.74
C GLY A 196 21.64 20.43 4.48
N GLN A 197 20.32 20.31 4.33
CA GLN A 197 19.31 21.05 5.08
C GLN A 197 18.89 20.21 6.29
N TYR A 198 19.22 20.70 7.49
CA TYR A 198 19.00 19.97 8.74
C TYR A 198 17.88 20.56 9.61
N ASP A 199 17.10 21.51 9.11
CA ASP A 199 16.10 22.24 9.90
C ASP A 199 15.10 21.31 10.60
N PHE A 200 14.68 20.25 9.90
CA PHE A 200 13.81 19.22 10.46
C PHE A 200 14.52 18.41 11.55
N GLU A 201 15.73 17.93 11.28
CA GLU A 201 16.53 17.13 12.22
C GLU A 201 16.88 17.93 13.48
N GLU A 202 17.23 19.21 13.34
CA GLU A 202 17.49 20.14 14.44
C GLU A 202 16.24 20.35 15.29
N ALA A 203 15.08 20.57 14.66
CA ALA A 203 13.82 20.69 15.38
C ALA A 203 13.45 19.40 16.12
N VAL A 204 13.63 18.23 15.50
CA VAL A 204 13.44 16.94 16.18
C VAL A 204 14.35 16.81 17.39
N LEU A 205 15.63 17.13 17.25
CA LEU A 205 16.58 17.03 18.35
C LEU A 205 16.25 18.02 19.48
N LYS A 206 15.68 19.18 19.16
CA LYS A 206 15.28 20.19 20.15
C LYS A 206 13.99 19.84 20.87
N ASP A 207 12.97 19.40 20.14
CA ASP A 207 11.59 19.31 20.62
C ASP A 207 11.15 17.88 20.97
N THR A 208 12.05 16.90 20.79
CA THR A 208 11.78 15.48 21.09
C THR A 208 12.95 14.81 21.83
N ALA A 209 12.67 13.64 22.43
CA ALA A 209 13.67 12.80 23.07
C ALA A 209 14.30 11.76 22.11
N CYS A 210 14.01 11.85 20.81
CA CYS A 210 14.37 10.81 19.85
C CYS A 210 15.83 10.85 19.42
N GLU A 211 16.28 9.67 18.99
CA GLU A 211 17.47 9.47 18.18
C GLU A 211 17.09 9.64 16.70
N VAL A 212 17.92 10.34 15.94
CA VAL A 212 17.72 10.68 14.53
C VAL A 212 18.81 10.04 13.69
N HIS A 213 18.40 9.27 12.69
CA HIS A 213 19.29 8.72 11.68
C HIS A 213 18.98 9.35 10.32
N THR A 214 19.94 10.08 9.78
CA THR A 214 19.82 10.77 8.50
C THR A 214 20.54 9.98 7.42
N PHE A 215 19.84 9.66 6.34
CA PHE A 215 20.33 8.88 5.20
C PHE A 215 20.32 9.74 3.95
N ASP A 216 21.50 10.06 3.43
CA ASP A 216 21.63 10.82 2.20
C ASP A 216 22.94 10.48 1.50
N CYS A 217 22.82 10.01 0.26
CA CYS A 217 23.96 9.64 -0.57
C CYS A 217 24.38 10.71 -1.58
N THR A 218 23.62 11.79 -1.69
CA THR A 218 23.88 12.93 -2.59
C THR A 218 24.71 14.03 -1.93
N TRP A 219 24.80 14.00 -0.60
CA TRP A 219 25.47 15.02 0.19
C TRP A 219 26.57 14.47 1.11
N GLU A 220 27.59 15.29 1.38
CA GLU A 220 28.61 15.02 2.40
C GLU A 220 28.16 15.60 3.74
N GLY A 221 27.23 14.92 4.39
CA GLY A 221 26.70 15.35 5.68
C GLY A 221 27.63 15.08 6.86
N LYS A 222 27.27 15.69 7.99
CA LYS A 222 27.96 15.54 9.27
C LYS A 222 26.95 15.35 10.39
N GLU A 223 27.41 14.79 11.50
CA GLU A 223 26.58 14.68 12.69
C GLU A 223 26.37 16.06 13.33
N ILE A 224 25.11 16.49 13.46
CA ILE A 224 24.75 17.78 14.06
C ILE A 224 24.56 17.68 15.59
N HIS A 225 24.51 16.46 16.15
CA HIS A 225 24.36 16.24 17.60
C HIS A 225 25.10 14.99 18.06
N LYS A 226 26.01 15.15 19.03
CA LYS A 226 27.02 14.15 19.45
C LYS A 226 26.47 12.77 19.87
N GLN A 227 25.25 12.70 20.40
CA GLN A 227 24.71 11.48 21.01
C GLN A 227 23.42 10.96 20.39
N ARG A 228 22.72 11.80 19.62
CA ARG A 228 21.33 11.53 19.18
C ARG A 228 21.15 11.73 17.69
N HIS A 229 22.18 12.11 16.96
CA HIS A 229 22.10 12.22 15.51
C HIS A 229 23.26 11.48 14.87
N LYS A 230 22.93 10.61 13.92
CA LYS A 230 23.90 9.89 13.12
C LYS A 230 23.62 10.10 11.64
N TYR A 231 24.66 10.49 10.91
CA TYR A 231 24.58 10.65 9.46
C TYR A 231 25.11 9.40 8.75
N HIS A 232 24.39 8.96 7.72
CA HIS A 232 24.71 7.78 6.93
C HIS A 232 24.74 8.17 5.46
N LYS A 233 25.91 8.03 4.83
CA LYS A 233 26.08 8.26 3.40
C LYS A 233 25.64 7.06 2.57
N ILE A 234 24.34 6.77 2.61
CA ILE A 234 23.70 5.58 2.04
C ILE A 234 22.43 6.03 1.33
N CYS A 235 22.18 5.49 0.13
CA CYS A 235 20.91 5.69 -0.54
C CYS A 235 19.89 4.68 0.00
N VAL A 236 18.63 5.09 0.10
CA VAL A 236 17.54 4.16 0.40
C VAL A 236 16.87 3.78 -0.92
N GLY A 237 16.54 2.51 -1.11
CA GLY A 237 15.95 2.00 -2.37
C GLY A 237 15.10 0.74 -2.18
N ASP A 238 14.67 0.16 -3.30
CA ASP A 238 13.89 -1.09 -3.35
C ASP A 238 14.74 -2.35 -3.11
N LYS A 239 16.05 -2.25 -3.34
CA LYS A 239 17.05 -3.32 -3.17
C LYS A 239 18.29 -2.83 -2.46
N SER A 240 18.90 -3.74 -1.70
CA SER A 240 20.20 -3.52 -1.08
C SER A 240 21.30 -3.99 -2.04
N GLU A 241 21.96 -3.04 -2.68
CA GLU A 241 22.97 -3.29 -3.70
C GLU A 241 23.93 -2.11 -3.88
N ALA A 242 25.08 -2.38 -4.49
CA ALA A 242 25.95 -1.32 -5.00
C ALA A 242 25.53 -0.99 -6.44
N ARG A 243 25.09 0.24 -6.69
CA ARG A 243 24.61 0.70 -8.00
C ARG A 243 25.20 2.06 -8.32
N ASP A 244 25.83 2.20 -9.48
CA ASP A 244 26.42 3.45 -9.98
C ASP A 244 27.42 4.14 -9.03
N GLY A 245 28.19 3.35 -8.28
CA GLY A 245 29.17 3.84 -7.29
C GLY A 245 28.53 4.28 -5.97
N LEU A 246 27.23 4.09 -5.80
CA LEU A 246 26.49 4.37 -4.58
C LEU A 246 26.05 3.07 -3.90
N GLN A 247 25.91 3.13 -2.58
CA GLN A 247 25.41 2.01 -1.78
C GLN A 247 23.94 2.24 -1.47
N PHE A 248 23.10 1.32 -1.95
CA PHE A 248 21.67 1.30 -1.66
C PHE A 248 21.37 0.29 -0.56
N GLN A 249 20.44 0.65 0.32
CA GLN A 249 19.85 -0.28 1.29
C GLN A 249 18.33 -0.16 1.30
N THR A 250 17.65 -1.27 1.53
CA THR A 250 16.21 -1.27 1.75
C THR A 250 15.87 -0.76 3.15
N LEU A 251 14.68 -0.18 3.32
CA LEU A 251 14.21 0.22 4.66
C LEU A 251 14.22 -0.94 5.68
N PRO A 252 13.75 -2.17 5.35
CA PRO A 252 13.91 -3.33 6.23
C PRO A 252 15.36 -3.62 6.66
N ASP A 253 16.32 -3.55 5.74
CA ASP A 253 17.73 -3.83 6.05
C ASP A 253 18.33 -2.75 6.95
N ILE A 254 17.95 -1.49 6.73
CA ILE A 254 18.36 -0.38 7.60
C ILE A 254 17.79 -0.59 9.01
N ILE A 255 16.48 -0.85 9.14
CA ILE A 255 15.84 -1.11 10.44
C ILE A 255 16.53 -2.26 11.17
N LYS A 256 16.90 -3.32 10.44
CA LYS A 256 17.66 -4.45 10.98
C LYS A 256 19.04 -4.03 11.47
N SER A 257 19.76 -3.19 10.73
CA SER A 257 21.07 -2.66 11.14
C SER A 257 20.98 -1.77 12.39
N LEU A 258 19.83 -1.13 12.62
CA LEU A 258 19.53 -0.30 13.80
C LEU A 258 18.95 -1.09 14.98
N GLY A 259 19.04 -2.42 14.94
CA GLY A 259 18.64 -3.30 16.04
C GLY A 259 17.19 -3.76 16.01
N ASN A 260 16.51 -3.71 14.86
CA ASN A 260 15.09 -4.07 14.72
C ASN A 260 14.16 -3.29 15.66
N ARG A 261 14.51 -2.04 15.96
CA ARG A 261 13.63 -1.16 16.73
C ARG A 261 12.49 -0.65 15.84
N PRO A 262 11.25 -0.54 16.35
CA PRO A 262 10.18 0.14 15.64
C PRO A 262 10.59 1.57 15.30
N VAL A 263 10.33 1.99 14.07
CA VAL A 263 10.54 3.38 13.66
C VAL A 263 9.32 4.21 14.09
N ASP A 264 9.53 5.33 14.78
CA ASP A 264 8.43 6.20 15.21
C ASP A 264 8.02 7.17 14.11
N LEU A 265 9.00 7.75 13.41
CA LEU A 265 8.77 8.68 12.31
C LEU A 265 9.78 8.45 11.18
N LEU A 266 9.27 8.41 9.96
CA LEU A 266 10.07 8.48 8.74
C LEU A 266 9.78 9.79 8.02
N LYS A 267 10.79 10.65 7.85
CA LYS A 267 10.78 11.78 6.91
C LYS A 267 11.40 11.34 5.59
N MET A 268 10.73 11.63 4.48
CA MET A 268 11.19 11.29 3.13
C MET A 268 10.98 12.47 2.19
N ASP A 269 12.07 13.05 1.73
CA ASP A 269 12.05 14.16 0.79
C ASP A 269 13.22 13.94 -0.15
N ILE A 270 12.95 13.24 -1.24
CA ILE A 270 13.98 12.65 -2.10
C ILE A 270 13.67 12.91 -3.56
N GLU A 271 13.03 14.04 -3.85
CA GLU A 271 12.92 14.60 -5.19
C GLU A 271 12.45 13.58 -6.24
N GLY A 272 11.40 12.81 -5.94
CA GLY A 272 10.83 11.83 -6.86
C GLY A 272 11.33 10.38 -6.68
N PHE A 273 12.32 10.14 -5.83
CA PHE A 273 12.73 8.77 -5.49
C PHE A 273 11.77 8.09 -4.50
N GLU A 274 10.71 8.77 -4.03
CA GLU A 274 9.73 8.22 -3.10
C GLU A 274 9.08 6.96 -3.67
N TYR A 275 8.84 6.92 -5.00
CA TYR A 275 8.24 5.78 -5.68
C TYR A 275 9.14 4.53 -5.64
N GLU A 276 10.45 4.69 -5.81
CA GLU A 276 11.39 3.56 -5.75
C GLU A 276 11.48 3.03 -4.32
N VAL A 277 11.74 3.91 -3.34
CA VAL A 277 11.86 3.53 -1.93
C VAL A 277 10.61 2.82 -1.44
N THR A 278 9.43 3.41 -1.69
CA THR A 278 8.16 2.85 -1.22
C THR A 278 7.76 1.59 -1.98
N SER A 279 8.23 1.37 -3.22
CA SER A 279 7.98 0.11 -3.93
C SER A 279 8.62 -1.11 -3.22
N GLY A 280 9.67 -0.87 -2.44
CA GLY A 280 10.30 -1.86 -1.57
C GLY A 280 9.50 -2.19 -0.30
N PHE A 281 8.44 -1.43 0.02
CA PHE A 281 7.67 -1.64 1.25
C PHE A 281 6.73 -2.83 1.06
N LYS A 282 7.00 -3.91 1.78
CA LYS A 282 6.20 -5.13 1.69
C LYS A 282 5.51 -5.42 3.01
N ILE A 283 4.26 -5.88 2.94
CA ILE A 283 3.45 -6.13 4.13
C ILE A 283 4.12 -7.13 5.08
N GLN A 284 4.79 -8.16 4.55
CA GLN A 284 5.50 -9.17 5.35
C GLN A 284 6.69 -8.63 6.15
N ASP A 285 7.28 -7.51 5.72
CA ASP A 285 8.45 -6.90 6.36
C ASP A 285 8.04 -5.73 7.27
N SER A 286 6.74 -5.47 7.38
CA SER A 286 6.22 -4.20 7.88
C SER A 286 6.04 -4.12 9.40
N CYS A 287 6.48 -5.10 10.18
CA CYS A 287 6.25 -5.09 11.64
C CYS A 287 6.93 -3.92 12.36
N HIS A 288 8.12 -3.53 11.89
CA HIS A 288 8.90 -2.43 12.46
C HIS A 288 8.83 -1.15 11.60
N PHE A 289 7.96 -1.13 10.59
CA PHE A 289 7.77 0.05 9.74
C PHE A 289 7.30 1.27 10.54
N PRO A 290 7.53 2.48 10.01
CA PRO A 290 7.27 3.73 10.71
C PRO A 290 5.85 3.81 11.27
N HIS A 291 5.71 4.33 12.48
CA HIS A 291 4.37 4.61 12.99
C HIS A 291 3.71 5.75 12.21
N GLN A 292 4.48 6.77 11.86
CA GLN A 292 4.08 7.85 10.96
C GLN A 292 5.13 8.07 9.88
N ILE A 293 4.65 8.51 8.71
CA ILE A 293 5.50 8.84 7.56
C ILE A 293 5.13 10.27 7.15
N SER A 294 6.13 11.14 7.10
CA SER A 294 6.05 12.43 6.45
C SER A 294 6.80 12.32 5.13
N LEU A 295 6.12 12.49 3.99
CA LEU A 295 6.79 12.47 2.69
C LEU A 295 6.34 13.58 1.76
N GLU A 296 7.25 14.06 0.93
CA GLU A 296 6.96 14.98 -0.17
C GLU A 296 6.73 14.21 -1.46
N VAL A 297 5.51 14.26 -1.98
CA VAL A 297 5.13 13.46 -3.15
C VAL A 297 5.24 14.30 -4.40
N HIS A 298 6.25 13.99 -5.22
CA HIS A 298 6.51 14.66 -6.50
C HIS A 298 5.76 13.99 -7.64
N PHE A 299 4.92 14.71 -8.40
CA PHE A 299 4.28 14.13 -9.60
C PHE A 299 4.93 14.59 -10.91
N LYS A 300 5.62 15.74 -10.91
CA LYS A 300 6.37 16.22 -12.07
C LYS A 300 7.73 15.57 -12.12
N ASN A 301 8.23 15.31 -13.32
CA ASN A 301 9.61 14.90 -13.56
C ASN A 301 10.57 16.04 -13.19
N LEU A 302 11.25 15.91 -12.05
CA LEU A 302 12.33 16.80 -11.61
C LEU A 302 13.71 16.17 -11.82
N TYR A 303 13.80 15.04 -12.54
CA TYR A 303 15.05 14.28 -12.70
C TYR A 303 16.19 15.14 -13.25
N SER A 304 15.88 16.05 -14.18
CA SER A 304 16.84 16.99 -14.77
C SER A 304 17.45 17.97 -13.75
N LEU A 305 16.83 18.14 -12.59
CA LEU A 305 17.30 19.00 -11.49
C LEU A 305 18.13 18.22 -10.46
N THR A 306 18.15 16.89 -10.54
CA THR A 306 18.92 16.05 -9.61
C THR A 306 20.36 15.88 -10.09
N PRO A 307 21.33 15.61 -9.17
CA PRO A 307 22.69 15.22 -9.54
C PRO A 307 22.76 13.98 -10.45
N PHE A 308 21.66 13.22 -10.55
CA PHE A 308 21.55 12.01 -11.36
C PHE A 308 21.12 12.26 -12.80
N ALA A 309 20.79 13.50 -13.20
CA ALA A 309 20.25 13.85 -14.52
C ALA A 309 20.98 13.22 -15.72
N HIS A 310 22.30 13.04 -15.63
CA HIS A 310 23.14 12.47 -16.69
C HIS A 310 23.13 10.95 -16.78
N LYS A 311 22.51 10.24 -15.82
CA LYS A 311 22.55 8.78 -15.72
C LYS A 311 21.30 8.10 -16.29
N ARG A 312 20.42 8.81 -17.02
CA ARG A 312 19.06 8.37 -17.41
C ARG A 312 18.96 6.93 -17.95
N ASN A 313 19.95 6.46 -18.71
CA ASN A 313 19.97 5.13 -19.32
C ASN A 313 20.40 3.99 -18.38
N HIS A 314 20.76 4.28 -17.13
CA HIS A 314 21.14 3.29 -16.11
C HIS A 314 19.97 2.95 -15.16
N TRP A 315 18.84 3.66 -15.29
CA TRP A 315 17.71 3.61 -14.36
C TRP A 315 16.43 3.17 -15.08
N ASP A 316 16.56 2.15 -15.94
CA ASP A 316 15.50 1.64 -16.82
C ASP A 316 14.22 1.19 -16.07
N ASN A 317 14.32 0.97 -14.76
CA ASN A 317 13.20 0.58 -13.92
C ASN A 317 12.51 1.76 -13.19
N MET A 318 13.06 2.98 -13.23
CA MET A 318 12.46 4.14 -12.56
C MET A 318 11.40 4.80 -13.44
N ILE A 319 10.22 5.01 -12.88
CA ILE A 319 9.04 5.47 -13.63
C ILE A 319 8.94 6.99 -13.67
N TRP A 320 9.23 7.62 -12.54
CA TRP A 320 9.16 9.06 -12.39
C TRP A 320 10.11 9.90 -13.28
N PRO A 321 11.35 9.49 -13.63
CA PRO A 321 12.18 10.25 -14.56
C PRO A 321 11.69 10.14 -16.02
N MET A 322 10.70 9.29 -16.30
CA MET A 322 10.21 9.07 -17.67
C MET A 322 9.03 9.98 -18.06
N HIS A 323 8.15 10.37 -17.12
CA HIS A 323 7.00 11.24 -17.39
C HIS A 323 6.41 11.91 -16.13
N GLN A 324 5.43 12.80 -16.33
CA GLN A 324 4.61 13.32 -15.23
C GLN A 324 3.55 12.29 -14.84
N LEU A 325 3.45 11.95 -13.56
CA LEU A 325 2.53 10.92 -13.09
C LEU A 325 1.06 11.34 -13.28
N SER A 326 0.28 10.38 -13.78
CA SER A 326 -1.17 10.48 -13.93
C SER A 326 -1.88 10.31 -12.59
N LEU A 327 -3.14 10.77 -12.53
CA LEU A 327 -4.00 10.56 -11.36
C LEU A 327 -4.16 9.08 -11.00
N GLY A 328 -4.18 8.19 -12.00
CA GLY A 328 -4.24 6.75 -11.80
C GLY A 328 -2.99 6.20 -11.11
N GLU A 329 -1.80 6.63 -11.52
CA GLU A 329 -0.53 6.22 -10.90
C GLU A 329 -0.41 6.72 -9.46
N LEU A 330 -0.80 7.97 -9.20
CA LEU A 330 -0.91 8.49 -7.83
C LEU A 330 -1.90 7.66 -7.00
N GLY A 331 -3.02 7.24 -7.61
CA GLY A 331 -4.00 6.36 -6.98
C GLY A 331 -3.41 5.01 -6.56
N VAL A 332 -2.58 4.40 -7.41
CA VAL A 332 -1.88 3.15 -7.08
C VAL A 332 -0.89 3.38 -5.93
N PHE A 333 -0.14 4.49 -5.96
CA PHE A 333 0.81 4.87 -4.92
C PHE A 333 0.14 5.04 -3.55
N PHE A 334 -0.93 5.84 -3.43
CA PHE A 334 -1.63 6.00 -2.15
C PHE A 334 -2.41 4.75 -1.72
N SER A 335 -2.90 3.94 -2.67
CA SER A 335 -3.49 2.63 -2.35
C SER A 335 -2.47 1.67 -1.77
N HIS A 336 -1.19 1.77 -2.14
CA HIS A 336 -0.12 0.95 -1.57
C HIS A 336 0.06 1.22 -0.07
N PHE A 337 0.10 2.50 0.33
CA PHE A 337 0.11 2.88 1.75
C PHE A 337 -1.13 2.40 2.51
N SER A 338 -2.30 2.52 1.87
CA SER A 338 -3.57 2.02 2.45
C SER A 338 -3.50 0.50 2.74
N ASN A 339 -2.91 -0.28 1.81
CA ASN A 339 -2.72 -1.72 2.00
C ASN A 339 -1.71 -2.07 3.10
N LEU A 340 -0.74 -1.19 3.37
CA LEU A 340 0.22 -1.31 4.47
C LEU A 340 -0.36 -0.86 5.83
N GLY A 341 -1.61 -0.39 5.85
CA GLY A 341 -2.32 0.04 7.04
C GLY A 341 -2.12 1.51 7.41
N TYR A 342 -1.72 2.36 6.45
CA TYR A 342 -1.57 3.80 6.65
C TYR A 342 -2.80 4.59 6.19
N ALA A 343 -3.04 5.70 6.85
CA ALA A 343 -4.08 6.66 6.50
C ALA A 343 -3.50 8.09 6.47
N ILE A 344 -4.00 8.91 5.55
CA ILE A 344 -3.59 10.30 5.41
C ILE A 344 -4.24 11.14 6.52
N VAL A 345 -3.42 11.90 7.24
CA VAL A 345 -3.85 12.80 8.33
C VAL A 345 -3.54 14.27 8.06
N SER A 346 -2.59 14.54 7.17
CA SER A 346 -2.31 15.89 6.68
C SER A 346 -1.90 15.86 5.21
N ARG A 347 -2.22 16.95 4.53
CA ARG A 347 -1.72 17.31 3.22
C ARG A 347 -1.40 18.80 3.25
N ASP A 348 -0.19 19.16 2.84
CA ASP A 348 0.23 20.54 2.67
C ASP A 348 0.73 20.75 1.24
N ASP A 349 0.15 21.73 0.54
CA ASP A 349 0.47 21.98 -0.87
C ASP A 349 1.61 23.00 -0.93
N ASN A 350 2.73 22.66 -1.57
CA ASN A 350 3.88 23.55 -1.65
C ASN A 350 3.55 24.78 -2.54
N LEU A 351 3.34 25.93 -1.92
CA LEU A 351 2.94 27.18 -2.59
C LEU A 351 4.12 27.96 -3.19
N ALA A 352 5.37 27.48 -3.06
CA ALA A 352 6.55 28.22 -3.47
C ALA A 352 6.52 28.57 -4.99
N PRO A 353 6.75 29.84 -5.38
CA PRO A 353 6.63 30.29 -6.77
C PRO A 353 7.56 29.58 -7.77
N ARG A 354 8.70 29.02 -7.30
CA ARG A 354 9.68 28.27 -8.11
C ARG A 354 9.35 26.77 -8.23
N ALA A 355 8.49 26.23 -7.36
CA ALA A 355 8.04 24.84 -7.30
C ALA A 355 6.55 24.68 -7.66
N ASN A 356 5.96 25.72 -8.29
CA ASN A 356 4.52 25.93 -8.35
C ASN A 356 3.75 24.70 -8.88
N GLY A 357 3.20 23.92 -7.96
CA GLY A 357 2.42 22.72 -8.25
C GLY A 357 3.22 21.53 -8.77
N CYS A 358 4.42 21.20 -8.25
CA CYS A 358 5.11 19.95 -8.59
C CYS A 358 4.93 18.83 -7.57
N CYS A 359 4.62 19.17 -6.33
CA CYS A 359 4.60 18.26 -5.18
C CYS A 359 3.60 18.70 -4.12
N SER A 360 3.32 17.81 -3.18
CA SER A 360 2.63 18.13 -1.94
C SER A 360 3.19 17.26 -0.82
N GLU A 361 3.26 17.81 0.38
CA GLU A 361 3.67 17.09 1.56
C GLU A 361 2.49 16.33 2.14
N PHE A 362 2.73 15.10 2.57
CA PHE A 362 1.74 14.23 3.18
C PHE A 362 2.25 13.68 4.50
N THR A 363 1.38 13.73 5.50
CA THR A 363 1.56 13.00 6.75
C THR A 363 0.62 11.81 6.74
N LEU A 364 1.18 10.62 6.92
CA LEU A 364 0.45 9.37 7.06
C LEU A 364 0.70 8.79 8.44
N ILE A 365 -0.34 8.20 9.03
CA ILE A 365 -0.23 7.47 10.29
C ILE A 365 -0.67 6.03 10.10
N ARG A 366 0.00 5.12 10.81
CA ARG A 366 -0.33 3.71 10.81
C ARG A 366 -1.54 3.45 11.72
N VAL A 367 -2.67 3.09 11.11
CA VAL A 367 -3.94 2.82 11.79
C VAL A 367 -4.21 1.33 11.96
N GLU A 368 -3.57 0.49 11.16
CA GLU A 368 -3.67 -0.95 11.26
C GLU A 368 -2.28 -1.59 11.21
N GLN A 369 -1.99 -2.44 12.19
CA GLN A 369 -0.85 -3.35 12.12
C GLN A 369 -1.29 -4.70 11.53
N PRO A 370 -0.49 -5.28 10.60
CA PRO A 370 -0.75 -6.60 10.06
C PRO A 370 -0.87 -7.66 11.16
N ALA A 371 -1.75 -8.64 10.94
CA ALA A 371 -2.03 -9.68 11.92
C ALA A 371 -0.78 -10.48 12.34
N HIS A 372 0.18 -10.69 11.43
CA HIS A 372 1.41 -11.42 11.71
C HIS A 372 2.39 -10.68 12.64
N CYS A 373 2.18 -9.38 12.89
CA CYS A 373 3.00 -8.59 13.80
C CYS A 373 2.46 -8.56 15.24
N ARG A 374 1.28 -9.15 15.50
CA ARG A 374 0.60 -9.10 16.79
C ARG A 374 0.91 -10.30 17.71
N THR A 375 1.93 -11.08 17.38
CA THR A 375 2.34 -12.30 18.09
C THR A 375 3.40 -12.06 19.13
#